data_AF-A0A6N9Q934-F1
#
_entry.id   AF-A0A6N9Q934-F1
#
_cell.length_a   1.000
_cell.length_b   1.000
_cell.length_c   1.000
_cell.angle_alpha   90.00
_cell.angle_beta   90.00
_cell.angle_gamma   90.00
#
_symmetry.space_group_name_H-M   'P 1'
#
loop_
_entity.id
_entity.type
_entity.pdbx_description
1 polymer ?
#
loop_
_entity_poly.entity_id
_entity_poly.type
_entity_poly.pdbx_seq_one_letter_code
_entity_poly.pdbx_strand_id
1 'polypeptide(L)'
;MNNKIDVIEKKIFELLKKIMADLRPAKIINKSTFNQLYRTLDELKPLIKEEEYVKKSLVDKLFFLQNFMIVQADYANYSDELMKEIQKVGSYLVDIFK
;
A
#
# COMPACT_ATOMS: atom_id res chain seq x y z
N MET A 1 -14.61 -15.34 11.44
CA MET A 1 -13.64 -14.58 10.61
C MET A 1 -13.94 -13.10 10.78
N ASN A 2 -12.94 -12.34 11.22
CA ASN A 2 -13.08 -10.98 11.73
C ASN A 2 -13.60 -10.00 10.66
N ASN A 3 -14.90 -9.70 10.73
CA ASN A 3 -15.63 -8.81 9.81
C ASN A 3 -14.92 -7.44 9.63
N LYS A 4 -14.14 -7.02 10.64
CA LYS A 4 -13.35 -5.77 10.61
C LYS A 4 -12.13 -5.85 9.69
N ILE A 5 -11.39 -6.96 9.66
CA ILE A 5 -10.23 -7.13 8.78
C ILE A 5 -10.69 -7.11 7.33
N ASP A 6 -11.78 -7.81 7.01
CA ASP A 6 -12.35 -7.84 5.66
C ASP A 6 -12.76 -6.45 5.15
N VAL A 7 -13.32 -5.61 6.03
CA VAL A 7 -13.69 -4.23 5.70
C VAL A 7 -12.45 -3.38 5.44
N ILE A 8 -11.42 -3.51 6.26
CA ILE A 8 -10.15 -2.79 6.11
C ILE A 8 -9.44 -3.23 4.82
N GLU A 9 -9.39 -4.53 4.53
CA GLU A 9 -8.83 -5.07 3.28
C GLU A 9 -9.51 -4.48 2.05
N LYS A 10 -10.85 -4.43 2.04
CA LYS A 10 -11.59 -3.80 0.94
C LYS A 10 -11.22 -2.33 0.76
N LYS A 11 -11.11 -1.58 1.86
CA LYS A 11 -10.71 -0.17 1.82
C LYS A 11 -9.28 0.00 1.29
N ILE A 12 -8.35 -0.84 1.73
CA ILE A 12 -6.98 -0.89 1.18
C ILE A 12 -7.04 -1.11 -0.32
N PHE A 13 -7.79 -2.11 -0.79
CA PHE A 13 -7.82 -2.45 -2.22
C PHE A 13 -8.35 -1.30 -3.08
N GLU A 14 -9.35 -0.56 -2.62
CA GLU A 14 -9.84 0.64 -3.32
C GLU A 14 -8.79 1.76 -3.33
N LEU A 15 -8.02 1.94 -2.26
CA LEU A 15 -6.91 2.89 -2.21
C LEU A 15 -5.77 2.49 -3.15
N LEU A 16 -5.42 1.20 -3.21
CA LEU A 16 -4.40 0.69 -4.13
C LEU A 16 -4.79 0.96 -5.58
N LYS A 17 -6.05 0.69 -5.97
CA LYS A 17 -6.54 0.97 -7.33
C LYS A 17 -6.42 2.46 -7.68
N LYS A 18 -6.80 3.36 -6.75
CA LYS A 18 -6.68 4.81 -6.94
C LYS A 18 -5.24 5.24 -7.14
N ILE A 19 -4.32 4.77 -6.28
CA ILE A 19 -2.89 5.07 -6.39
C ILE A 19 -2.34 4.60 -7.73
N MET A 20 -2.66 3.37 -8.15
CA MET A 20 -2.23 2.84 -9.43
C MET A 20 -2.79 3.63 -10.62
N ALA A 21 -4.04 4.10 -10.53
CA ALA A 21 -4.69 4.91 -11.55
C ALA A 21 -4.08 6.32 -11.65
N ASP A 22 -3.63 6.92 -10.55
CA ASP A 22 -2.93 8.22 -10.55
C ASP A 22 -1.50 8.09 -11.08
N LEU A 23 -0.82 7.00 -10.71
CA LEU A 23 0.57 6.75 -11.08
C LEU A 23 0.74 6.32 -12.54
N ARG A 24 -0.08 5.40 -13.05
CA ARG A 24 0.15 4.78 -14.38
C ARG A 24 0.14 5.80 -15.54
N PRO A 25 -0.88 6.65 -15.70
CA PRO A 25 -0.96 7.56 -16.84
C PRO A 25 -0.25 8.89 -16.57
N ALA A 26 -0.27 9.38 -15.33
CA ALA A 26 0.09 10.76 -15.01
C ALA A 26 1.29 10.89 -14.07
N LYS A 27 1.79 9.78 -13.49
CA LYS A 27 2.89 9.77 -12.51
C LYS A 27 2.63 10.70 -11.30
N ILE A 28 1.35 10.92 -10.97
CA ILE A 28 0.96 11.85 -9.91
C ILE A 28 1.03 11.15 -8.55
N ILE A 29 1.66 11.82 -7.58
CA ILE A 29 1.63 11.43 -6.18
C ILE A 29 0.47 12.15 -5.49
N ASN A 30 -0.67 11.48 -5.37
CA ASN A 30 -1.78 11.98 -4.59
C ASN A 30 -1.55 11.74 -3.09
N LYS A 31 -0.94 12.73 -2.43
CA LYS A 31 -0.61 12.67 -0.99
C LYS A 31 -1.83 12.36 -0.11
N SER A 32 -3.02 12.81 -0.49
CA SER A 32 -4.25 12.50 0.26
C SER A 32 -4.56 10.99 0.23
N THR A 33 -4.49 10.37 -0.94
CA THR A 33 -4.74 8.92 -1.10
C THR A 33 -3.68 8.09 -0.37
N PHE A 34 -2.40 8.45 -0.48
CA PHE A 34 -1.32 7.79 0.27
C PHE A 34 -1.50 7.93 1.79
N ASN A 35 -1.84 9.11 2.29
CA ASN A 35 -2.12 9.31 3.72
C ASN A 35 -3.31 8.46 4.20
N GLN A 36 -4.34 8.28 3.38
CA GLN A 36 -5.45 7.38 3.70
C GLN A 36 -5.00 5.92 3.72
N LEU A 37 -4.11 5.51 2.81
CA LEU A 37 -3.52 4.17 2.82
C LEU A 37 -2.74 3.95 4.12
N TYR A 38 -1.83 4.84 4.48
CA TYR A 38 -1.02 4.70 5.70
C TYR A 38 -1.87 4.61 6.96
N ARG A 39 -2.88 5.46 7.11
CA ARG A 39 -3.83 5.37 8.25
C ARG A 39 -4.58 4.05 8.28
N THR A 40 -5.00 3.57 7.12
CA THR A 40 -5.73 2.28 7.02
C THR A 40 -4.80 1.10 7.33
N LEU A 41 -3.51 1.20 6.98
CA LEU A 41 -2.48 0.23 7.35
C LEU A 41 -2.17 0.26 8.84
N ASP A 42 -2.13 1.44 9.46
CA ASP A 42 -1.99 1.59 10.92
C ASP A 42 -3.19 0.97 11.66
N GLU A 43 -4.40 1.08 11.11
CA GLU A 43 -5.60 0.41 11.64
C GLU A 43 -5.54 -1.12 11.47
N LEU A 44 -4.95 -1.61 10.37
CA LEU A 44 -4.81 -3.04 10.08
C LEU A 44 -3.77 -3.72 10.98
N LYS A 45 -2.64 -3.04 11.20
CA LYS A 45 -1.46 -3.57 11.89
C LYS A 45 -1.75 -4.28 13.23
N PRO A 46 -2.49 -3.70 14.20
CA PRO A 46 -2.77 -4.40 15.44
C PRO A 46 -3.66 -5.64 15.23
N LEU A 47 -4.57 -5.60 14.25
CA LEU A 47 -5.50 -6.70 13.99
C LEU A 47 -4.79 -7.92 13.44
N ILE A 48 -3.84 -7.74 12.51
CA ILE A 48 -3.09 -8.87 11.95
C ILE A 48 -2.09 -9.48 12.94
N LYS A 49 -1.66 -8.73 13.95
CA LYS A 49 -0.75 -9.23 15.02
C LYS A 49 -1.45 -10.19 15.97
N GLU A 50 -2.78 -10.09 16.06
CA GLU A 50 -3.62 -11.00 16.85
C GLU A 50 -3.95 -12.29 16.07
N GLU A 51 -3.66 -12.35 14.78
CA GLU A 51 -3.97 -13.48 13.91
C GLU A 51 -2.72 -14.35 13.70
N GLU A 52 -2.87 -15.68 13.76
CA GLU A 52 -1.78 -16.62 13.51
C GLU A 52 -1.33 -16.61 12.03
N TYR A 53 -2.26 -16.28 11.13
CA TYR A 53 -2.03 -16.25 9.69
C TYR A 53 -2.62 -14.99 9.06
N VAL A 54 -1.86 -14.36 8.17
CA VAL A 54 -2.38 -13.29 7.32
C VAL A 54 -2.85 -13.86 5.99
N LYS A 55 -3.96 -13.34 5.47
CA LYS A 55 -4.41 -13.70 4.13
C LYS A 55 -3.37 -13.36 3.08
N LYS A 56 -2.97 -14.37 2.31
CA LYS A 56 -2.05 -14.23 1.18
C LYS A 56 -2.45 -13.10 0.22
N SER A 57 -3.74 -12.98 -0.08
CA SER A 57 -4.26 -11.96 -1.02
C SER A 57 -3.97 -10.52 -0.59
N LEU A 58 -3.98 -10.25 0.71
CA LEU A 58 -3.62 -8.94 1.27
C LEU A 58 -2.13 -8.67 1.09
N VAL A 59 -1.29 -9.64 1.45
CA VAL A 59 0.17 -9.59 1.30
C VAL A 59 0.55 -9.34 -0.17
N ASP A 60 0.05 -10.18 -1.08
CA ASP A 60 0.35 -10.12 -2.51
C ASP A 60 0.04 -8.73 -3.09
N LYS A 61 -1.11 -8.15 -2.73
CA LYS A 61 -1.54 -6.84 -3.23
C LYS A 61 -0.70 -5.69 -2.70
N LEU A 62 -0.29 -5.75 -1.44
CA LEU A 62 0.55 -4.72 -0.83
C LEU A 62 1.96 -4.71 -1.44
N PHE A 63 2.58 -5.89 -1.58
CA PHE A 63 3.87 -6.01 -2.26
C PHE A 63 3.77 -5.69 -3.75
N PHE A 64 2.65 -6.04 -4.39
CA PHE A 64 2.40 -5.64 -5.77
C PHE A 64 2.36 -4.11 -5.94
N LEU A 65 1.76 -3.36 -5.01
CA LEU A 65 1.80 -1.90 -5.06
C LEU A 65 3.25 -1.38 -5.03
N GLN A 66 4.07 -1.87 -4.08
CA GLN A 66 5.45 -1.42 -3.96
C GLN A 66 6.24 -1.69 -5.25
N ASN A 67 6.15 -2.91 -5.78
CA ASN A 67 6.80 -3.28 -7.04
C ASN A 67 6.30 -2.45 -8.22
N PHE A 68 4.99 -2.22 -8.28
CA PHE A 68 4.40 -1.36 -9.30
C PHE A 68 4.97 0.06 -9.24
N MET A 69 5.09 0.65 -8.04
CA MET A 69 5.65 1.99 -7.87
C MET A 69 7.12 2.07 -8.30
N ILE A 70 7.93 1.06 -7.98
CA ILE A 70 9.33 0.95 -8.44
C ILE A 70 9.39 0.97 -9.96
N VAL A 71 8.60 0.12 -10.62
CA VAL A 71 8.52 0.08 -12.09
C VAL A 71 8.07 1.44 -12.65
N GLN A 72 7.12 2.12 -12.00
CA GLN A 72 6.69 3.45 -12.46
C GLN A 72 7.80 4.50 -12.32
N ALA A 73 8.68 4.41 -11.33
CA ALA A 73 9.81 5.31 -11.14
C ALA A 73 10.87 5.13 -12.23
N ASP A 74 11.19 3.89 -12.59
CA ASP A 74 12.14 3.58 -13.66
C ASP A 74 11.67 4.18 -15.00
N TYR A 75 10.37 4.06 -15.31
CA TYR A 75 9.80 4.65 -16.53
C TYR A 75 9.71 6.19 -16.53
N ALA A 76 9.81 6.83 -15.37
CA ALA A 76 9.61 8.28 -15.22
C ALA A 76 10.91 9.08 -15.08
N ASN A 77 12.08 8.46 -15.28
CA ASN A 77 13.39 9.05 -14.97
C ASN A 77 13.47 9.55 -13.51
N TYR A 78 12.94 8.77 -12.56
CA TYR A 78 13.06 8.98 -11.11
C TYR A 78 12.60 10.35 -10.58
N SER A 79 11.39 10.41 -10.00
CA SER A 79 11.00 11.56 -9.18
C SER A 79 11.33 11.32 -7.71
N ASP A 80 11.99 12.28 -7.06
CA ASP A 80 12.32 12.21 -5.63
C ASP A 80 11.08 11.99 -4.76
N GLU A 81 9.94 12.55 -5.15
CA GLU A 81 8.68 12.36 -4.43
C GLU A 81 8.17 10.91 -4.53
N LEU A 82 8.22 10.30 -5.71
CA LEU A 82 7.82 8.90 -5.89
C LEU A 82 8.77 7.96 -5.13
N MET A 83 10.08 8.24 -5.16
CA MET A 83 11.06 7.46 -4.41
C MET A 83 10.83 7.52 -2.90
N LYS A 84 10.49 8.70 -2.36
CA LYS A 84 10.10 8.84 -0.95
C LYS A 84 8.88 8.00 -0.60
N GLU A 85 7.86 8.01 -1.44
CA GLU A 85 6.66 7.18 -1.21
C GLU A 85 6.96 5.68 -1.35
N ILE A 86 7.81 5.26 -2.30
CA ILE A 86 8.27 3.86 -2.42
C ILE A 86 8.94 3.40 -1.11
N GLN A 87 9.88 4.20 -0.60
CA GLN A 87 10.59 3.89 0.64
C GLN A 87 9.63 3.83 1.84
N LYS A 88 8.66 4.76 1.89
CA LYS A 88 7.67 4.81 2.97
C LYS A 88 6.72 3.62 2.94
N VAL A 89 6.20 3.25 1.77
CA VAL A 89 5.41 2.02 1.60
C VAL A 89 6.22 0.81 2.04
N GLY A 90 7.46 0.66 1.56
CA GLY A 90 8.33 -0.45 1.95
C GLY A 90 8.55 -0.54 3.46
N SER A 91 8.76 0.59 4.12
CA SER A 91 8.93 0.65 5.58
C SER A 91 7.67 0.18 6.32
N TYR A 92 6.48 0.59 5.87
CA TYR A 92 5.21 0.12 6.41
C TYR A 92 5.02 -1.38 6.22
N LEU A 93 5.36 -1.94 5.06
CA LEU A 93 5.22 -3.38 4.82
C LEU A 93 6.13 -4.20 5.73
N VAL A 94 7.37 -3.78 5.92
CA VAL A 94 8.30 -4.41 6.87
C VAL A 94 7.75 -4.34 8.30
N ASP A 95 7.24 -3.19 8.72
CA ASP A 95 6.72 -2.99 10.08
C ASP A 95 5.41 -3.77 10.35
N ILE A 96 4.64 -4.08 9.31
CA ILE A 96 3.41 -4.86 9.38
C ILE A 96 3.70 -6.37 9.45
N PHE A 97 4.68 -6.85 8.68
CA PHE A 97 4.94 -8.29 8.51
C PHE A 97 6.19 -8.81 9.25
N LYS A 98 6.80 -7.98 10.09
CA LYS A 98 7.86 -8.39 11.02
C LYS A 98 7.29 -8.84 12.35
#